data_AF-A0A353N4Z2-F1
#
_entry.id   AF-A0A353N4Z2-F1
#
_cell.length_a   1.000
_cell.length_b   1.000
_cell.length_c   1.000
_cell.angle_alpha   90.00
_cell.angle_beta   90.00
_cell.angle_gamma   90.00
#
_symmetry.space_group_name_H-M   'P 1'
#
loop_
_entity.id
_entity.type
_entity.pdbx_description
1 polymer ?
#
loop_
_entity_poly.entity_id
_entity_poly.type
_entity_poly.pdbx_seq_one_letter_code
_entity_poly.pdbx_strand_id
1 'polypeptide(L)' 'MSSFRIDLHVHTRESSFCGKTNGSIVAELYKKAGYDGLVITDHYNKSFFRRFPKTTSWEKKIDRFLLG' A
#
# COMPACT_ATOMS: atom_id res chain seq x y z
N MET A 1 8.42 -28.18 -10.78
CA MET A 1 8.43 -26.89 -10.07
C MET A 1 7.02 -26.62 -9.60
N SER A 2 6.82 -26.26 -8.33
CA SER A 2 5.51 -25.79 -7.84
C SER A 2 5.27 -24.36 -8.34
N SER A 3 4.02 -24.02 -8.67
CA SER A 3 3.65 -22.64 -9.01
C SER A 3 3.59 -21.79 -7.74
N PHE A 4 4.14 -20.57 -7.78
CA PHE A 4 3.93 -19.59 -6.71
C PHE A 4 2.58 -18.89 -6.88
N ARG A 5 1.82 -18.77 -5.79
CA ARG A 5 0.58 -18.00 -5.70
C ARG A 5 0.91 -16.60 -5.19
N ILE A 6 1.09 -15.67 -6.13
CA ILE A 6 1.44 -14.28 -5.85
C ILE A 6 0.36 -13.36 -6.41
N ASP A 7 -0.07 -12.39 -5.61
CA ASP A 7 -0.94 -11.30 -6.07
C ASP A 7 -0.10 -10.07 -6.38
N LEU A 8 -0.22 -9.57 -7.61
CA LEU A 8 0.67 -8.54 -8.14
C LEU A 8 0.09 -7.13 -8.03
N HIS A 9 -1.16 -6.98 -7.55
CA HIS A 9 -1.83 -5.69 -7.54
C HIS A 9 -2.74 -5.54 -6.31
N VAL A 10 -2.15 -5.09 -5.20
CA VAL A 10 -2.85 -4.95 -3.92
C VAL A 10 -2.81 -3.51 -3.44
N HIS A 11 -3.98 -2.99 -3.04
CA HIS A 11 -4.12 -1.64 -2.47
C HIS A 11 -4.28 -1.70 -0.94
N THR A 12 -3.53 -0.85 -0.26
CA THR A 12 -3.50 -0.69 1.20
C THR A 12 -3.96 0.70 1.60
N ARG A 13 -4.30 0.88 2.88
CA ARG A 13 -4.92 2.12 3.38
C ARG A 13 -3.92 3.28 3.51
N GLU A 14 -2.63 2.97 3.52
CA GLU A 14 -1.52 3.89 3.67
C GLU A 14 -1.57 4.98 2.59
N SER A 15 -1.65 4.59 1.32
CA SER A 15 -1.63 5.53 0.19
C SER A 15 -2.84 5.46 -0.74
N SER A 16 -3.56 4.33 -0.78
CA SER A 16 -4.76 4.20 -1.60
C SER A 16 -6.05 4.59 -0.87
N PHE A 17 -6.85 5.48 -1.47
CA PHE A 17 -8.17 5.82 -0.93
C PHE A 17 -9.15 4.64 -0.92
N CYS A 18 -8.97 3.69 -1.86
CA CYS A 18 -9.75 2.48 -1.96
C CYS A 18 -9.27 1.40 -0.98
N GLY A 19 -8.04 1.48 -0.48
CA GLY A 19 -7.48 0.58 0.52
C GLY A 19 -8.20 0.68 1.85
N LYS A 20 -8.64 -0.46 2.38
CA LYS A 20 -9.44 -0.53 3.61
C LYS A 20 -8.65 -1.05 4.82
N THR A 21 -7.50 -1.66 4.59
CA THR A 21 -6.72 -2.39 5.59
C THR A 21 -5.26 -1.98 5.49
N ASN A 22 -4.55 -1.91 6.62
CA ASN A 22 -3.13 -1.62 6.66
C ASN A 22 -2.33 -2.75 5.98
N GLY A 23 -1.25 -2.42 5.28
CA GLY A 23 -0.40 -3.36 4.56
C GLY A 23 0.15 -4.49 5.42
N SER A 24 0.45 -4.22 6.70
CA SER A 24 0.89 -5.25 7.65
C SER A 24 -0.18 -6.34 7.88
N ILE A 25 -1.44 -5.94 8.08
CA ILE A 25 -2.56 -6.88 8.26
C ILE A 25 -2.84 -7.60 6.94
N VAL A 26 -2.75 -6.91 5.80
CA VAL A 26 -2.89 -7.54 4.48
C VAL A 26 -1.85 -8.65 4.30
N ALA A 27 -0.57 -8.40 4.61
CA ALA A 27 0.47 -9.40 4.52
C ALA A 27 0.20 -10.63 5.42
N GLU A 28 -0.27 -10.42 6.65
CA GLU A 28 -0.68 -11.52 7.53
C GLU A 28 -1.84 -12.34 6.97
N LEU A 29 -2.85 -11.68 6.39
CA LEU A 29 -4.02 -12.33 5.81
C LEU A 29 -3.64 -13.17 4.58
N TYR A 30 -2.78 -12.65 3.70
CA TYR A 30 -2.28 -13.38 2.54
C TYR A 30 -1.49 -14.61 2.95
N LYS A 31 -0.60 -14.48 3.95
CA LYS A 31 0.12 -15.62 4.53
C LYS A 31 -0.84 -16.67 5.11
N LYS A 32 -1.85 -16.25 5.86
CA LYS A 32 -2.90 -17.16 6.41
C LYS A 32 -3.72 -17.83 5.30
N ALA A 33 -3.93 -17.17 4.17
CA ALA A 33 -4.64 -17.68 3.01
C ALA A 33 -3.79 -18.59 2.08
N GLY A 34 -2.51 -18.81 2.42
CA GLY A 34 -1.61 -19.70 1.67
C GLY A 34 -1.05 -19.07 0.39
N TYR A 35 -0.93 -17.75 0.34
CA TYR A 35 -0.17 -17.07 -0.73
C TYR A 35 1.32 -17.11 -0.42
N ASP A 36 2.14 -17.23 -1.47
CA ASP A 36 3.60 -17.19 -1.38
C ASP A 36 4.13 -15.75 -1.33
N GLY A 37 3.32 -14.78 -1.77
CA GLY A 37 3.67 -13.37 -1.72
C GLY A 37 2.56 -12.44 -2.20
N LEU A 38 2.82 -11.15 -2.07
CA LEU A 38 2.02 -10.08 -2.65
C LEU A 38 2.89 -8.90 -3.06
N VAL A 39 2.36 -8.03 -3.92
CA VAL A 39 2.95 -6.75 -4.30
C VAL A 39 1.95 -5.64 -3.96
N ILE A 40 2.36 -4.71 -3.09
CA ILE A 40 1.58 -3.51 -2.79
C ILE A 40 1.80 -2.52 -3.94
N THR A 41 0.71 -2.04 -4.53
CA THR A 41 0.70 -1.14 -5.69
C THR A 41 -0.23 0.03 -5.46
N ASP A 42 0.00 0.77 -4.36
CA ASP A 42 -0.88 1.86 -3.99
C ASP A 42 -0.99 2.98 -5.03
N HIS A 43 -2.13 3.66 -5.05
CA HIS A 43 -2.43 4.71 -6.01
C HIS A 43 -1.52 5.92 -5.84
N TYR A 44 -0.65 6.16 -6.81
CA TYR A 44 -0.03 7.47 -7.00
C TYR A 44 -1.06 8.48 -7.53
N ASN A 45 -1.59 9.32 -6.64
CA ASN A 45 -2.65 10.27 -7.00
C ASN A 45 -2.42 11.66 -6.38
N LYS A 46 -2.85 12.72 -7.09
CA LYS A 46 -2.68 14.11 -6.64
C LYS A 46 -3.49 14.43 -5.37
N SER A 47 -4.63 13.77 -5.15
CA SER A 47 -5.48 13.99 -3.98
C SER A 47 -4.81 13.56 -2.67
N PHE A 48 -3.99 12.52 -2.70
CA PHE A 48 -3.15 12.04 -1.59
C PHE A 48 -2.26 13.18 -1.12
N PHE A 49 -1.55 13.86 -2.03
CA PHE A 49 -0.63 14.94 -1.66
C PHE A 49 -1.34 16.22 -1.22
N ARG A 50 -2.54 16.47 -1.75
CA ARG A 50 -3.34 17.67 -1.43
C ARG A 50 -3.98 17.64 -0.04
N ARG A 51 -4.11 16.47 0.60
CA ARG A 51 -4.71 16.35 1.94
C ARG A 51 -3.77 16.79 3.07
N PHE A 52 -2.47 16.90 2.80
CA PHE A 52 -1.51 17.36 3.79
C PHE A 52 -1.55 18.89 3.96
N PRO A 53 -1.32 19.42 5.18
CA PRO A 53 -1.15 20.85 5.40
C PRO A 53 -0.11 21.47 4.46
N LYS A 54 -0.33 22.73 4.06
CA LYS A 54 0.63 23.48 3.21
C LYS A 54 2.02 23.62 3.84
N THR A 55 2.11 23.56 5.16
CA THR A 55 3.35 23.60 5.95
C THR A 55 4.12 22.27 5.94
N THR A 56 3.54 21.18 5.43
CA THR A 56 4.24 19.90 5.31
C THR A 56 5.22 19.98 4.15
N SER A 57 6.51 19.73 4.41
CA SER A 57 7.55 19.71 3.39
C SER A 57 7.31 18.60 2.37
N TRP A 58 7.93 18.71 1.19
CA TRP A 58 7.75 17.73 0.14
C TRP A 58 8.28 16.35 0.55
N GLU A 59 9.44 16.31 1.20
CA GLU A 59 10.10 15.10 1.69
C GLU A 59 9.17 14.33 2.64
N LYS A 60 8.55 15.03 3.60
CA LYS A 60 7.58 14.42 4.52
C LYS A 60 6.36 13.85 3.80
N LYS A 61 5.91 14.46 2.69
CA LYS A 61 4.80 13.91 1.89
C LYS A 61 5.20 12.65 1.16
N ILE A 62 6.45 12.59 0.68
CA ILE A 62 7.02 11.39 0.04
C ILE A 62 7.19 10.28 1.08
N ASP A 63 7.73 10.56 2.26
CA ASP A 63 7.85 9.58 3.34
C ASP A 63 6.49 8.95 3.68
N ARG A 64 5.43 9.77 3.72
CA ARG A 64 4.07 9.27 3.94
C ARG A 64 3.53 8.46 2.76
N PHE A 65 3.89 8.80 1.53
CA PHE A 65 3.47 8.05 0.34
C PHE A 65 4.13 6.65 0.32
N LEU A 66 5.41 6.57 0.69
CA LEU A 66 6.20 5.33 0.74
C LEU A 66 5.91 4.42 1.93
N LEU A 67 4.93 4.76 2.78
CA LEU A 67 4.42 3.84 3.79
C LEU A 67 3.57 2.71 3.18
N GLY A 68 3.03 2.92 1.99
CA GLY A 68 2.30 1.92 1.19
C GLY A 68 3.19 1.33 0.12
#